data_AF-A0A2W6V657-F1
#
_entry.id   AF-A0A2W6V657-F1
#
_cell.length_a   1.000
_cell.length_b   1.000
_cell.length_c   1.000
_cell.angle_alpha   90.00
_cell.angle_beta   90.00
_cell.angle_gamma   90.00
#
_symmetry.space_group_name_H-M   'P 1'
#
loop_
_entity.id
_entity.type
_entity.pdbx_description
1 polymer ?
#
loop_
_entity_poly.entity_id
_entity_poly.type
_entity_poly.pdbx_seq_one_letter_code
_entity_poly.pdbx_strand_id
1 'polypeptide(L)'
;MNNERIKITPEIKDRMQQMAADLAVQAGELRYVNYIILDPTRADPYNLYDFMPIYIGQTGDIAMRVKAHFNAAIAAKRTSGILRKLEQLLRDDHLPIFQIVECHRTRAACVKAETVWAQRLLHAGAALENGWPDQSVFINDRNLLRFQRQRLLQLTVGEALDANVSFEVACRKRCSSKVYSPSDLDAAYSAKTTLHQLRKVFRFCHGCGSLNQFAAIEGLDLSRR
;
A
#
# COMPACT_ATOMS: atom_id res chain seq x y z
N MET A 1 23.99 -24.48 0.72
CA MET A 1 22.54 -24.61 0.99
C MET A 1 21.88 -25.08 -0.28
N ASN A 2 21.32 -26.29 -0.29
CA ASN A 2 20.69 -26.88 -1.46
C ASN A 2 19.54 -26.00 -1.97
N ASN A 3 19.62 -25.68 -3.25
CA ASN A 3 18.67 -24.84 -3.97
C ASN A 3 17.51 -25.71 -4.47
N GLU A 4 16.87 -26.47 -3.58
CA GLU A 4 15.71 -27.28 -3.96
C GLU A 4 14.60 -26.34 -4.41
N ARG A 5 14.14 -26.51 -5.65
CA ARG A 5 12.98 -25.77 -6.16
C ARG A 5 11.77 -26.15 -5.29
N ILE A 6 10.98 -25.16 -4.89
CA ILE A 6 9.70 -25.40 -4.21
C ILE A 6 8.87 -26.29 -5.14
N LYS A 7 8.52 -27.51 -4.69
CA LYS A 7 7.60 -28.38 -5.40
C LYS A 7 6.18 -27.94 -5.07
N ILE A 8 5.60 -27.12 -5.94
CA ILE A 8 4.19 -26.77 -5.83
C ILE A 8 3.37 -27.92 -6.40
N THR A 9 2.62 -28.61 -5.55
CA THR A 9 1.71 -29.65 -5.99
C THR A 9 0.50 -29.03 -6.70
N PRO A 10 -0.22 -29.79 -7.55
CA PRO A 10 -1.48 -29.33 -8.14
C PRO A 10 -2.48 -28.84 -7.08
N GLU A 11 -2.57 -29.52 -5.94
CA GLU A 11 -3.50 -29.19 -4.86
C GLU A 11 -3.17 -27.83 -4.22
N ILE A 12 -1.89 -27.53 -3.99
CA ILE A 12 -1.47 -26.20 -3.49
C ILE A 12 -1.83 -25.12 -4.50
N LYS A 13 -1.56 -25.37 -5.79
CA LYS A 13 -1.88 -24.44 -6.87
C LYS A 13 -3.39 -24.16 -6.96
N ASP A 14 -4.22 -25.18 -6.84
CA ASP A 14 -5.68 -25.05 -6.89
C ASP A 14 -6.19 -24.27 -5.68
N ARG A 15 -5.66 -24.54 -4.47
CA ARG A 15 -5.97 -23.77 -3.26
C ARG A 15 -5.59 -22.29 -3.38
N MET A 16 -4.43 -21.98 -4.00
CA MET A 16 -4.02 -20.60 -4.24
C MET A 16 -4.96 -19.88 -5.22
N GLN A 17 -5.41 -20.58 -6.27
CA GLN A 17 -6.36 -20.03 -7.24
C GLN A 17 -7.73 -19.79 -6.60
N GLN A 18 -8.21 -20.76 -5.82
CA GLN A 18 -9.47 -20.65 -5.10
C GLN A 18 -9.44 -19.48 -4.11
N MET A 19 -8.39 -19.37 -3.29
CA MET A 19 -8.21 -18.25 -2.36
C MET A 19 -8.25 -16.89 -3.07
N ALA A 20 -7.57 -16.76 -4.23
CA ALA A 20 -7.59 -15.53 -5.00
C ALA A 20 -8.99 -15.20 -5.55
N ALA A 21 -9.77 -16.22 -5.94
CA ALA A 21 -11.13 -16.06 -6.41
C ALA A 21 -12.10 -15.68 -5.28
N ASP A 22 -12.01 -16.36 -4.13
CA ASP A 22 -12.86 -16.10 -2.96
C ASP A 22 -12.67 -14.68 -2.44
N LEU A 23 -11.41 -14.21 -2.38
CA LEU A 23 -11.11 -12.83 -1.98
C LEU A 23 -11.61 -11.80 -2.99
N ALA A 24 -11.62 -12.13 -4.29
CA ALA A 24 -12.20 -11.25 -5.31
C ALA A 24 -13.72 -11.12 -5.12
N VAL A 25 -14.41 -12.22 -4.82
CA VAL A 25 -15.84 -12.21 -4.49
C VAL A 25 -16.09 -11.40 -3.21
N GLN A 26 -15.26 -11.58 -2.17
CA GLN A 26 -15.39 -10.84 -0.91
C GLN A 26 -15.16 -9.33 -1.07
N ALA A 27 -14.22 -8.91 -1.94
CA ALA A 27 -14.00 -7.49 -2.22
C ALA A 27 -15.24 -6.81 -2.86
N GLY A 28 -16.05 -7.59 -3.58
CA GLY A 28 -17.27 -7.12 -4.23
C GLY A 28 -17.00 -6.00 -5.24
N GLU A 29 -17.87 -4.98 -5.24
CA GLU A 29 -17.74 -3.82 -6.14
C GLU A 29 -16.69 -2.81 -5.67
N LEU A 30 -16.21 -2.92 -4.42
CA LEU A 30 -15.22 -2.00 -3.90
C LEU A 30 -13.83 -2.38 -4.43
N ARG A 31 -13.30 -1.50 -5.28
CA ARG A 31 -12.05 -1.72 -6.00
C ARG A 31 -10.84 -1.84 -5.07
N TYR A 32 -10.80 -1.06 -3.98
CA TYR A 32 -9.61 -0.95 -3.14
C TYR A 32 -9.78 -1.67 -1.82
N VAL A 33 -8.85 -2.56 -1.47
CA VAL A 33 -8.91 -3.33 -0.23
C VAL A 33 -7.60 -3.25 0.54
N ASN A 34 -7.73 -3.21 1.86
CA ASN A 34 -6.66 -3.55 2.79
C ASN A 34 -6.77 -5.03 3.14
N TYR A 35 -5.64 -5.72 3.11
CA TYR A 35 -5.59 -7.15 3.39
C TYR A 35 -4.37 -7.49 4.22
N ILE A 36 -4.50 -8.52 5.05
CA ILE A 36 -3.40 -9.09 5.82
C ILE A 36 -2.98 -10.44 5.25
N ILE A 37 -1.74 -10.83 5.55
CA ILE A 37 -1.27 -12.21 5.38
C ILE A 37 -0.98 -12.77 6.77
N LEU A 38 -1.52 -13.95 7.05
CA LEU A 38 -1.33 -14.67 8.29
C LEU A 38 -0.41 -15.87 8.10
N ASP A 39 0.44 -16.10 9.09
CA ASP A 39 1.27 -17.30 9.23
C ASP A 39 0.48 -18.39 9.97
N PRO A 40 0.00 -19.45 9.29
CA PRO A 40 -0.84 -20.47 9.90
C PRO A 40 -0.08 -21.36 10.92
N THR A 41 1.24 -21.26 11.00
CA THR A 41 2.07 -22.07 11.90
C THR A 41 2.19 -21.48 13.30
N ARG A 42 1.66 -20.27 13.51
CA ARG A 42 1.79 -19.52 14.75
C ARG A 42 0.44 -18.93 15.15
N ALA A 43 0.03 -19.18 16.39
CA ALA A 43 -1.12 -18.49 16.96
C ALA A 43 -0.83 -16.99 17.12
N ASP A 44 -1.87 -16.18 17.04
CA ASP A 44 -1.80 -14.77 17.43
C ASP A 44 -1.74 -14.67 18.97
N PRO A 45 -0.65 -14.13 19.56
CA PRO A 45 -0.51 -14.02 21.00
C PRO A 45 -1.58 -13.14 21.66
N TYR A 46 -2.30 -12.32 20.90
CA TYR A 46 -3.34 -11.41 21.40
C TYR A 46 -4.74 -11.78 20.91
N ASN A 47 -4.90 -12.92 20.23
CA ASN A 47 -6.18 -13.45 19.75
C ASN A 47 -7.03 -12.44 18.96
N LEU A 48 -6.41 -11.56 18.17
CA LEU A 48 -7.14 -10.72 17.21
C LEU A 48 -7.50 -11.49 15.95
N TYR A 49 -6.66 -12.46 15.60
CA TYR A 49 -6.86 -13.39 14.50
C TYR A 49 -6.55 -14.82 14.95
N ASP A 50 -7.02 -15.81 14.19
CA ASP A 50 -6.72 -17.22 14.46
C ASP A 50 -5.21 -17.53 14.37
N PHE A 51 -4.48 -16.72 13.59
CA PHE A 51 -3.08 -16.92 13.25
C PHE A 51 -2.30 -15.59 13.25
N MET A 52 -0.99 -15.68 13.43
CA MET A 52 -0.09 -14.52 13.52
C MET A 52 -0.12 -13.67 12.24
N PRO A 53 -0.48 -12.39 12.31
CA PRO A 53 -0.32 -11.47 11.18
C PRO A 53 1.16 -11.19 10.92
N ILE A 54 1.58 -11.40 9.66
CA ILE A 54 2.97 -11.20 9.22
C ILE A 54 3.09 -10.13 8.12
N TYR A 55 1.98 -9.63 7.59
CA TYR A 55 1.99 -8.59 6.57
C TYR A 55 0.64 -7.87 6.51
N ILE A 56 0.68 -6.57 6.21
CA ILE A 56 -0.47 -5.77 5.81
C ILE A 56 -0.18 -5.14 4.45
N GLY A 57 -1.17 -5.13 3.57
CA GLY A 57 -1.07 -4.55 2.24
C GLY A 57 -2.33 -3.82 1.83
N GLN A 58 -2.22 -3.17 0.68
CA GLN A 58 -3.37 -2.65 -0.07
C GLN A 58 -3.25 -3.00 -1.55
N THR A 59 -4.40 -3.06 -2.22
CA THR A 59 -4.46 -3.29 -3.67
C THR A 59 -5.78 -2.82 -4.25
N GLY A 60 -5.76 -2.50 -5.56
CA GLY A 60 -6.95 -2.28 -6.38
C GLY A 60 -7.45 -3.54 -7.10
N ASP A 61 -6.74 -4.66 -6.92
CA ASP A 61 -7.03 -5.98 -7.49
C ASP A 61 -6.43 -7.04 -6.55
N ILE A 62 -7.27 -7.65 -5.72
CA ILE A 62 -6.81 -8.60 -4.70
C ILE A 62 -6.39 -9.94 -5.30
N ALA A 63 -7.10 -10.44 -6.31
CA ALA A 63 -6.78 -11.70 -6.95
C ALA A 63 -5.40 -11.66 -7.61
N MET A 64 -5.12 -10.59 -8.37
CA MET A 64 -3.81 -10.41 -9.01
C MET A 64 -2.72 -10.23 -7.95
N ARG A 65 -3.00 -9.51 -6.85
CA ARG A 65 -2.04 -9.27 -5.78
C ARG A 65 -1.65 -10.55 -5.04
N VAL A 66 -2.62 -11.41 -4.72
CA VAL A 66 -2.39 -12.73 -4.11
C VAL A 66 -1.50 -13.59 -5.01
N LYS A 67 -1.87 -13.70 -6.30
CA LYS A 67 -1.08 -14.44 -7.30
C LYS A 67 0.34 -13.88 -7.44
N ALA A 68 0.51 -12.56 -7.41
CA ALA A 68 1.82 -11.93 -7.50
C ALA A 68 2.73 -12.26 -6.30
N HIS A 69 2.20 -12.25 -5.07
CA HIS A 69 2.94 -12.66 -3.87
C HIS A 69 3.41 -14.11 -3.96
N PHE A 70 2.50 -15.00 -4.33
CA PHE A 70 2.82 -16.41 -4.52
C PHE A 70 3.87 -16.64 -5.61
N ASN A 71 3.67 -16.07 -6.80
CA ASN A 71 4.61 -16.22 -7.91
C ASN A 71 6.01 -15.70 -7.55
N ALA A 72 6.08 -14.59 -6.80
CA ALA A 72 7.35 -14.03 -6.34
C ALA A 72 8.05 -14.93 -5.32
N ALA A 73 7.29 -15.52 -4.38
CA ALA A 73 7.81 -16.48 -3.40
C ALA A 73 8.31 -17.77 -4.07
N ILE A 74 7.53 -18.33 -5.00
CA ILE A 74 7.89 -19.55 -5.76
C ILE A 74 9.15 -19.32 -6.61
N ALA A 75 9.27 -18.14 -7.22
CA ALA A 75 10.46 -17.77 -7.98
C ALA A 75 11.70 -17.52 -7.09
N ALA A 76 11.60 -17.73 -5.77
CA ALA A 76 12.64 -17.50 -4.78
C ALA A 76 13.26 -16.10 -4.89
N LYS A 77 12.44 -15.10 -5.22
CA LYS A 77 12.86 -13.69 -5.26
C LYS A 77 12.88 -13.17 -3.83
N ARG A 78 13.95 -13.51 -3.08
CA ARG A 78 14.17 -13.17 -1.66
C ARG A 78 14.51 -11.70 -1.42
N THR A 79 13.83 -10.79 -2.10
CA THR A 79 14.14 -9.35 -2.07
C THR A 79 13.52 -8.62 -0.88
N SER A 80 12.57 -9.24 -0.16
CA SER A 80 11.92 -8.67 1.02
C SER A 80 11.69 -9.71 2.13
N GLY A 81 11.46 -9.24 3.35
CA GLY A 81 11.13 -10.08 4.52
C GLY A 81 9.93 -10.98 4.24
N ILE A 82 8.83 -10.39 3.78
CA ILE A 82 7.61 -11.15 3.47
C ILE A 82 7.84 -12.23 2.41
N LEU A 83 8.58 -11.96 1.33
CA LEU A 83 8.82 -12.97 0.29
C LEU A 83 9.66 -14.14 0.80
N ARG A 84 10.64 -13.89 1.69
CA ARG A 84 11.38 -14.95 2.37
C ARG A 84 10.48 -15.79 3.27
N LYS A 85 9.58 -15.14 4.03
CA LYS A 85 8.65 -15.82 4.92
C LYS A 85 7.63 -16.66 4.14
N LEU A 86 7.08 -16.14 3.05
CA LEU A 86 6.18 -16.89 2.16
C LEU A 86 6.90 -18.07 1.50
N GLU A 87 8.14 -17.89 1.03
CA GLU A 87 8.93 -18.98 0.48
C GLU A 87 9.14 -20.09 1.52
N GLN A 88 9.48 -19.72 2.76
CA GLN A 88 9.65 -20.69 3.85
C GLN A 88 8.36 -21.46 4.11
N LEU A 89 7.23 -20.77 4.28
CA LEU A 89 5.93 -21.43 4.52
C LEU A 89 5.61 -22.43 3.41
N LEU A 90 5.80 -22.06 2.15
CA LEU A 90 5.56 -22.95 1.02
C LEU A 90 6.52 -24.14 0.96
N ARG A 91 7.76 -24.00 1.42
CA ARG A 91 8.72 -25.13 1.53
C ARG A 91 8.31 -26.12 2.61
N ASP A 92 7.73 -25.61 3.68
CA ASP A 92 7.29 -26.38 4.84
C ASP A 92 5.84 -26.91 4.67
N ASP A 93 5.30 -26.89 3.45
CA ASP A 93 3.94 -27.32 3.09
C ASP A 93 2.80 -26.55 3.81
N HIS A 94 3.06 -25.29 4.15
CA HIS A 94 2.11 -24.38 4.78
C HIS A 94 1.67 -23.28 3.82
N LEU A 95 0.36 -23.21 3.56
CA LEU A 95 -0.21 -22.16 2.71
C LEU A 95 -0.52 -20.91 3.56
N PRO A 96 0.12 -19.74 3.29
CA PRO A 96 -0.22 -18.50 3.97
C PRO A 96 -1.70 -18.13 3.74
N ILE A 97 -2.35 -17.55 4.74
CA ILE A 97 -3.76 -17.16 4.64
C ILE A 97 -3.83 -15.67 4.30
N PHE A 98 -4.58 -15.33 3.26
CA PHE A 98 -4.88 -13.95 2.91
C PHE A 98 -6.28 -13.61 3.39
N GLN A 99 -6.44 -12.45 4.03
CA GLN A 99 -7.72 -11.99 4.55
C GLN A 99 -7.91 -10.50 4.27
N ILE A 100 -9.05 -10.11 3.71
CA ILE A 100 -9.44 -8.71 3.60
C ILE A 100 -9.85 -8.21 5.00
N VAL A 101 -9.28 -7.08 5.41
CA VAL A 101 -9.61 -6.43 6.69
C VAL A 101 -10.48 -5.19 6.50
N GLU A 102 -10.41 -4.55 5.32
CA GLU A 102 -11.22 -3.37 5.03
C GLU A 102 -11.34 -3.14 3.51
N CYS A 103 -12.50 -2.64 3.06
CA CYS A 103 -12.77 -2.29 1.66
C CYS A 103 -13.07 -0.79 1.54
N HIS A 104 -12.64 -0.19 0.43
CA HIS A 104 -12.68 1.26 0.22
C HIS A 104 -13.12 1.63 -1.19
N ARG A 105 -13.81 2.77 -1.28
CA ARG A 105 -14.21 3.38 -2.55
C ARG A 105 -13.05 4.06 -3.28
N THR A 106 -12.13 4.68 -2.53
CA THR A 106 -11.01 5.43 -3.09
C THR A 106 -9.67 4.86 -2.65
N ARG A 107 -8.66 5.00 -3.52
CA ARG A 107 -7.30 4.57 -3.19
C ARG A 107 -6.68 5.39 -2.06
N ALA A 108 -7.01 6.68 -1.98
CA ALA A 108 -6.56 7.56 -0.91
C ALA A 108 -6.97 7.04 0.49
N ALA A 109 -8.24 6.63 0.64
CA ALA A 109 -8.73 6.02 1.87
C ALA A 109 -7.99 4.72 2.19
N CYS A 110 -7.85 3.84 1.20
CA CYS A 110 -7.16 2.55 1.35
C CYS A 110 -5.67 2.68 1.75
N VAL A 111 -4.96 3.67 1.18
CA VAL A 111 -3.57 3.95 1.54
C VAL A 111 -3.44 4.44 2.98
N LYS A 112 -4.36 5.30 3.43
CA LYS A 112 -4.35 5.80 4.81
C LYS A 112 -4.69 4.72 5.81
N ALA A 113 -5.73 3.94 5.52
CA ALA A 113 -6.17 2.83 6.35
C ALA A 113 -5.08 1.77 6.50
N GLU A 114 -4.29 1.49 5.45
CA GLU A 114 -3.16 0.55 5.55
C GLU A 114 -2.16 0.94 6.65
N THR A 115 -1.78 2.21 6.73
CA THR A 115 -0.82 2.66 7.76
C THR A 115 -1.46 2.60 9.16
N VAL A 116 -2.77 2.88 9.27
CA VAL A 116 -3.51 2.72 10.55
C VAL A 116 -3.55 1.25 10.97
N TRP A 117 -3.89 0.35 10.04
CA TRP A 117 -3.88 -1.09 10.27
C TRP A 117 -2.51 -1.60 10.66
N ALA A 118 -1.45 -1.14 10.00
CA ALA A 118 -0.09 -1.54 10.36
C ALA A 118 0.23 -1.15 11.81
N GLN A 119 -0.08 0.08 12.22
CA GLN A 119 0.14 0.51 13.60
C GLN A 119 -0.72 -0.28 14.60
N ARG A 120 -2.00 -0.55 14.28
CA ARG A 120 -2.86 -1.39 15.12
C ARG A 120 -2.29 -2.79 15.32
N LEU A 121 -1.85 -3.44 14.24
CA LEU A 121 -1.26 -4.78 14.27
C LEU A 121 0.05 -4.78 15.06
N LEU A 122 0.93 -3.79 14.85
CA LEU A 122 2.15 -3.65 15.63
C LEU A 122 1.83 -3.48 17.12
N HIS A 123 0.82 -2.67 17.48
CA HIS A 123 0.40 -2.47 18.88
C HIS A 123 -0.13 -3.74 19.53
N ALA A 124 -0.74 -4.59 18.72
CA ALA A 124 -1.14 -5.94 19.10
C ALA A 124 0.01 -6.96 18.97
N GLY A 125 1.27 -6.53 18.92
CA GLY A 125 2.44 -7.42 18.92
C GLY A 125 2.63 -8.28 17.67
N ALA A 126 1.99 -7.94 16.55
CA ALA A 126 2.22 -8.62 15.28
C ALA A 126 3.68 -8.44 14.81
N ALA A 127 4.21 -9.47 14.15
CA ALA A 127 5.57 -9.48 13.61
C ALA A 127 5.53 -9.15 12.10
N LEU A 128 5.20 -7.90 11.76
CA LEU A 128 5.03 -7.50 10.37
C LEU A 128 6.37 -7.50 9.60
N GLU A 129 6.39 -8.20 8.47
CA GLU A 129 7.51 -8.31 7.53
C GLU A 129 7.45 -7.25 6.40
N ASN A 130 6.70 -6.17 6.65
CA ASN A 130 6.61 -5.01 5.76
C ASN A 130 7.97 -4.28 5.69
N GLY A 131 8.31 -3.76 4.50
CA GLY A 131 9.59 -3.07 4.31
C GLY A 131 9.59 -1.58 4.65
N TRP A 132 8.41 -0.96 4.76
CA TRP A 132 8.30 0.49 5.00
C TRP A 132 8.27 0.80 6.49
N PRO A 133 8.97 1.85 6.97
CA PRO A 133 9.03 2.18 8.39
C PRO A 133 7.67 2.39 9.05
N ASP A 134 6.70 2.98 8.34
CA ASP A 134 5.34 3.21 8.85
C ASP A 134 4.52 1.93 8.99
N GLN A 135 5.09 0.79 8.59
CA GLN A 135 4.48 -0.53 8.63
C GLN A 135 5.31 -1.56 9.39
N SER A 136 6.53 -1.22 9.84
CA SER A 136 7.45 -2.17 10.48
C SER A 136 7.91 -1.74 11.86
N VAL A 137 7.67 -0.49 12.26
CA VAL A 137 7.99 0.01 13.60
C VAL A 137 6.87 0.88 14.16
N PHE A 138 6.82 0.97 15.49
CA PHE A 138 5.94 1.90 16.20
C PHE A 138 6.29 3.35 15.87
N ILE A 139 5.27 4.12 15.51
CA ILE A 139 5.40 5.55 15.26
C ILE A 139 4.33 6.32 16.02
N ASN A 140 4.63 7.57 16.36
CA ASN A 140 3.64 8.49 16.91
C ASN A 140 2.71 9.06 15.83
N ASP A 141 1.62 9.67 16.27
CA ASP A 141 0.57 10.26 15.41
C ASP A 141 1.12 11.29 14.41
N ARG A 142 2.10 12.09 14.83
CA ARG A 142 2.71 13.10 13.95
C ARG A 142 3.43 12.42 12.77
N ASN A 143 4.16 11.35 13.03
CA ASN A 143 4.83 10.57 12.00
C ASN A 143 3.82 9.81 11.14
N LEU A 144 2.75 9.27 11.74
CA LEU A 144 1.66 8.61 11.01
C LEU A 144 1.08 9.53 9.93
N LEU A 145 0.68 10.74 10.31
CA LEU A 145 0.14 11.74 9.38
C LEU A 145 1.16 12.13 8.30
N ARG A 146 2.44 12.26 8.67
CA ARG A 146 3.51 12.57 7.72
C ARG A 146 3.66 11.47 6.67
N PHE A 147 3.68 10.20 7.09
CA PHE A 147 3.78 9.08 6.18
C PHE A 147 2.56 8.97 5.29
N GLN A 148 1.34 9.10 5.84
CA GLN A 148 0.11 9.13 5.03
C GLN A 148 0.17 10.20 3.93
N ARG A 149 0.56 11.44 4.25
CA ARG A 149 0.73 12.51 3.25
C ARG A 149 1.78 12.17 2.19
N GLN A 150 2.88 11.55 2.59
CA GLN A 150 3.91 11.10 1.65
C GLN A 150 3.40 9.99 0.72
N ARG A 151 2.61 9.06 1.26
CA ARG A 151 2.05 7.94 0.50
C ARG A 151 0.94 8.37 -0.46
N LEU A 152 0.18 9.42 -0.14
CA LEU A 152 -0.78 10.03 -1.06
C LEU A 152 -0.12 10.57 -2.35
N LEU A 153 1.19 10.87 -2.33
CA LEU A 153 1.91 11.22 -3.56
C LEU A 153 2.04 10.04 -4.54
N GLN A 154 1.72 8.82 -4.15
CA GLN A 154 1.70 7.65 -5.03
C GLN A 154 0.40 7.53 -5.84
N LEU A 155 -0.62 8.33 -5.52
CA LEU A 155 -1.86 8.37 -6.29
C LEU A 155 -1.59 8.84 -7.72
N THR A 156 -2.33 8.29 -8.67
CA THR A 156 -2.46 8.88 -10.00
C THR A 156 -3.32 10.13 -9.96
N VAL A 157 -3.25 10.96 -11.00
CA VAL A 157 -4.12 12.15 -11.15
C VAL A 157 -5.59 11.75 -11.13
N GLY A 158 -5.98 10.66 -11.80
CA GLY A 158 -7.35 10.16 -11.74
C GLY A 158 -7.76 9.72 -10.32
N GLU A 159 -6.89 9.00 -9.61
CA GLU A 159 -7.17 8.61 -8.21
C GLU A 159 -7.22 9.81 -7.25
N ALA A 160 -6.44 10.85 -7.54
CA ALA A 160 -6.46 12.11 -6.79
C ALA A 160 -7.75 12.89 -7.06
N LEU A 161 -8.25 12.88 -8.31
CA LEU A 161 -9.55 13.44 -8.68
C LEU A 161 -10.69 12.72 -7.95
N ASP A 162 -10.73 11.39 -8.03
CA ASP A 162 -11.74 10.56 -7.37
C ASP A 162 -11.81 10.77 -5.86
N ALA A 163 -10.66 11.10 -5.24
CA ALA A 163 -10.53 11.30 -3.80
C ALA A 163 -10.50 12.78 -3.38
N ASN A 164 -10.67 13.72 -4.31
CA ASN A 164 -10.53 15.16 -4.08
C ASN A 164 -9.22 15.55 -3.34
N VAL A 165 -8.10 15.04 -3.84
CA VAL A 165 -6.74 15.26 -3.31
C VAL A 165 -6.00 16.28 -4.19
N SER A 166 -5.75 17.46 -3.64
CA SER A 166 -4.97 18.52 -4.27
C SER A 166 -3.46 18.27 -4.17
N PHE A 167 -2.70 18.90 -5.06
CA PHE A 167 -1.23 18.83 -5.05
C PHE A 167 -0.64 20.22 -4.79
N GLU A 168 0.11 20.37 -3.71
CA GLU A 168 0.82 21.61 -3.38
C GLU A 168 2.27 21.56 -3.88
N VAL A 169 2.68 22.65 -4.51
CA VAL A 169 4.06 22.96 -4.88
C VAL A 169 4.45 24.25 -4.17
N ALA A 170 5.38 24.17 -3.23
CA ALA A 170 5.90 25.34 -2.52
C ALA A 170 7.41 25.44 -2.65
N CYS A 171 7.94 26.64 -2.77
CA CYS A 171 9.38 26.83 -2.79
C CYS A 171 9.98 26.72 -1.38
N ARG A 172 11.13 26.04 -1.25
CA ARG A 172 11.85 25.97 0.03
C ARG A 172 12.33 27.33 0.55
N LYS A 173 12.65 28.28 -0.34
CA LYS A 173 12.96 29.68 0.00
C LYS A 173 11.72 30.55 0.18
N ARG A 174 10.51 29.97 0.10
CA ARG A 174 9.22 30.67 0.26
C ARG A 174 8.96 31.75 -0.81
N CYS A 175 9.55 31.62 -2.00
CA CYS A 175 9.30 32.52 -3.15
C CYS A 175 7.82 32.49 -3.60
N SER A 176 7.19 31.31 -3.52
CA SER A 176 5.86 31.03 -4.01
C SER A 176 5.33 29.75 -3.37
N SER A 177 4.00 29.65 -3.30
CA SER A 177 3.27 28.40 -3.08
C SER A 177 2.07 28.37 -4.01
N LYS A 178 1.86 27.25 -4.69
CA LYS A 178 0.70 27.01 -5.54
C LYS A 178 0.09 25.67 -5.20
N VAL A 179 -1.22 25.67 -5.01
CA VAL A 179 -2.02 24.46 -4.89
C VAL A 179 -2.72 24.23 -6.22
N TYR A 180 -2.58 23.03 -6.76
CA TYR A 180 -3.30 22.58 -7.94
C TYR A 180 -4.51 21.78 -7.47
N SER A 181 -5.71 22.19 -7.89
CA SER A 181 -6.90 21.40 -7.64
C SER A 181 -6.83 20.08 -8.41
N PRO A 182 -7.54 19.03 -7.99
CA PRO A 182 -7.55 17.78 -8.72
C PRO A 182 -8.03 17.95 -10.18
N SER A 183 -9.02 18.82 -10.42
CA SER A 183 -9.51 19.13 -11.76
C SER A 183 -8.48 19.85 -12.63
N ASP A 184 -7.68 20.76 -12.07
CA ASP A 184 -6.57 21.40 -12.81
C ASP A 184 -5.52 20.38 -13.24
N LEU A 185 -5.24 19.40 -12.38
CA LEU A 185 -4.30 18.33 -12.68
C LEU A 185 -4.83 17.41 -13.78
N ASP A 186 -6.10 17.03 -13.71
CA ASP A 186 -6.75 16.17 -14.71
C ASP A 186 -6.84 16.85 -16.09
N ALA A 187 -7.08 18.16 -16.12
CA ALA A 187 -7.08 18.93 -17.37
C ALA A 187 -5.68 19.03 -18.00
N ALA A 188 -4.62 19.04 -17.19
CA ALA A 188 -3.24 19.30 -17.65
C ALA A 188 -2.39 18.03 -17.84
N TYR A 189 -2.74 16.92 -17.20
CA TYR A 189 -1.92 15.71 -17.15
C TYR A 189 -2.76 14.46 -17.34
N SER A 190 -2.15 13.41 -17.90
CA SER A 190 -2.82 12.11 -18.02
C SER A 190 -3.27 11.58 -16.65
N ALA A 191 -4.49 11.04 -16.57
CA ALA A 191 -5.06 10.39 -15.38
C ALA A 191 -4.19 9.26 -14.79
N LYS A 192 -3.28 8.67 -15.58
CA LYS A 192 -2.33 7.63 -15.14
C LYS A 192 -1.03 8.20 -14.55
N THR A 193 -0.77 9.49 -14.70
CA THR A 193 0.41 10.17 -14.13
C THR A 193 0.29 10.20 -12.62
N THR A 194 1.33 9.77 -11.90
CA THR A 194 1.38 9.86 -10.44
C THR A 194 1.75 11.27 -9.96
N LEU A 195 1.22 11.68 -8.81
CA LEU A 195 1.65 12.94 -8.17
C LEU A 195 3.16 12.95 -7.89
N HIS A 196 3.76 11.78 -7.62
CA HIS A 196 5.20 11.63 -7.50
C HIS A 196 5.94 11.99 -8.78
N GLN A 197 5.43 11.59 -9.95
CA GLN A 197 6.02 11.97 -11.24
C GLN A 197 5.92 13.49 -11.48
N LEU A 198 4.83 14.14 -11.06
CA LEU A 198 4.69 15.59 -11.15
C LEU A 198 5.76 16.36 -10.36
N ARG A 199 6.33 15.77 -9.30
CA ARG A 199 7.47 16.37 -8.58
C ARG A 199 8.69 16.60 -9.47
N LYS A 200 8.87 15.79 -10.52
CA LYS A 200 9.96 15.96 -11.49
C LYS A 200 9.69 17.17 -12.39
N VAL A 201 8.44 17.38 -12.77
CA VAL A 201 7.98 18.52 -13.57
C VAL A 201 8.17 19.82 -12.79
N PHE A 202 7.72 19.84 -11.53
CA PHE A 202 7.76 21.02 -10.68
C PHE A 202 8.99 21.08 -9.76
N ARG A 203 10.11 20.47 -10.15
CA ARG A 203 11.28 20.29 -9.26
C ARG A 203 11.85 21.61 -8.72
N PHE A 204 11.82 22.69 -9.50
CA PHE A 204 12.46 23.96 -9.18
C PHE A 204 11.45 25.13 -9.18
N CYS A 205 11.63 26.11 -8.28
CA CYS A 205 10.83 27.35 -8.24
C CYS A 205 11.13 28.18 -9.49
N HIS A 206 10.09 28.55 -10.23
CA HIS A 206 10.21 29.40 -11.42
C HIS A 206 10.78 30.79 -11.10
N GLY A 207 10.57 31.31 -9.89
CA GLY A 207 11.07 32.63 -9.48
C GLY A 207 12.53 32.69 -9.02
N CYS A 208 13.04 31.65 -8.34
CA CYS A 208 14.37 31.69 -7.71
C CYS A 208 15.26 30.46 -7.99
N GLY A 209 14.82 29.53 -8.84
CA GLY A 209 15.56 28.32 -9.21
C GLY A 209 15.79 27.31 -8.07
N SER A 210 15.38 27.61 -6.84
CA SER A 210 15.56 26.71 -5.69
C SER A 210 14.61 25.52 -5.75
N LEU A 211 14.97 24.41 -5.09
CA LEU A 211 14.11 23.22 -5.04
C LEU A 211 12.74 23.53 -4.40
N ASN A 212 11.70 22.92 -4.97
CA ASN A 212 10.37 22.91 -4.37
C ASN A 212 10.22 21.77 -3.34
N GLN A 213 9.26 21.97 -2.45
CA GLN A 213 8.66 20.96 -1.58
C GLN A 213 7.24 20.66 -2.07
N PHE A 214 6.77 19.46 -1.77
CA PHE A 214 5.52 18.93 -2.32
C PHE A 214 4.68 18.30 -1.22
N ALA A 215 3.37 18.48 -1.30
CA ALA A 215 2.42 17.82 -0.43
C ALA A 215 1.16 17.42 -1.21
N ALA A 216 0.56 16.29 -0.81
CA ALA A 216 -0.81 15.97 -1.18
C ALA A 216 -1.72 16.49 -0.06
N ILE A 217 -2.77 17.22 -0.41
CA ILE A 217 -3.70 17.85 0.53
C ILE A 217 -5.11 17.37 0.24
N GLU A 218 -5.77 16.82 1.24
CA GLU A 218 -7.15 16.36 1.13
C GLU A 218 -8.14 17.47 1.47
N GLY A 219 -9.27 17.51 0.76
CA GLY A 219 -10.43 18.31 1.20
C GLY A 219 -10.22 19.83 1.22
N LEU A 220 -9.26 20.34 0.44
CA LEU A 220 -9.17 21.78 0.22
C LEU A 220 -10.37 22.24 -0.60
N ASP A 221 -11.32 22.86 0.08
CA ASP A 221 -12.35 23.65 -0.59
C ASP A 221 -11.70 24.96 -1.09
N LEU A 222 -11.23 24.93 -2.33
CA LEU A 222 -10.61 26.08 -2.99
C LEU A 222 -11.64 27.17 -3.37
N SER A 223 -12.95 26.94 -3.14
CA SER A 223 -14.00 27.94 -3.36
C SER A 223 -14.03 29.05 -2.30
N ARG A 224 -13.20 28.95 -1.25
CA ARG A 224 -13.03 29.99 -0.22
C ARG A 224 -11.78 30.85 -0.42
N ARG A 225 -11.49 31.26 -1.66
CA ARG A 225 -10.49 32.29 -1.96
C ARG A 225 -11.10 33.39 -2.81
#